data_AF-A0A836TF97-F1
#
_entry.id   AF-A0A836TF97-F1
#
_cell.length_a   1.000
_cell.length_b   1.000
_cell.length_c   1.000
_cell.angle_alpha   90.00
_cell.angle_beta   90.00
_cell.angle_gamma   90.00
#
_symmetry.space_group_name_H-M   'P 1'
#
loop_
_entity.id
_entity.type
_entity.pdbx_description
1 polymer ?
#
loop_
_entity_poly.entity_id
_entity_poly.type
_entity_poly.pdbx_seq_one_letter_code
_entity_poly.pdbx_strand_id
1 'polypeptide(L)'
;MKIFGINFNCSPSQKKPITIAVCDFKKSQGLSVLKVEPIYGLKEFDAFLKQKGPWFAGVNFPLGQPNIFVKNESAREVEQLYKRYKPLEARWV
;
A
#
# COMPACT_ATOMS: atom_id res chain seq x y z
N MET A 1 8.84 12.74 14.21
CA MET A 1 9.25 12.31 12.87
C MET A 1 8.01 12.14 12.02
N LYS A 2 8.00 12.62 10.78
CA LYS A 2 6.84 12.44 9.89
C LYS A 2 6.81 11.02 9.35
N ILE A 3 5.64 10.38 9.49
CA ILE A 3 5.35 9.08 8.88
C ILE A 3 4.06 9.22 8.09
N PHE A 4 4.03 8.67 6.88
CA PHE A 4 2.85 8.67 6.02
C PHE A 4 2.32 7.25 5.83
N GLY A 5 1.02 7.07 6.02
CA GLY A 5 0.32 5.85 5.58
C GLY A 5 -0.40 6.13 4.27
N ILE A 6 -0.08 5.39 3.21
CA ILE A 6 -0.55 5.69 1.85
C ILE A 6 -1.38 4.54 1.32
N ASN A 7 -2.66 4.81 1.08
CA ASN A 7 -3.55 3.95 0.29
C ASN A 7 -3.44 4.34 -1.19
N PHE A 8 -2.61 3.63 -1.95
CA PHE A 8 -2.31 3.96 -3.33
C PHE A 8 -3.38 3.45 -4.30
N ASN A 9 -3.64 4.25 -5.33
CA ASN A 9 -4.41 3.88 -6.50
C ASN A 9 -3.61 4.30 -7.74
N CYS A 10 -3.37 3.38 -8.67
CA CYS A 10 -2.61 3.65 -9.91
C CYS A 10 -3.39 4.51 -10.92
N SER A 11 -4.70 4.64 -10.75
CA SER A 11 -5.57 5.50 -11.56
C SER A 11 -6.42 6.39 -10.63
N PRO A 12 -5.80 7.35 -9.93
CA PRO A 12 -6.50 8.22 -9.00
C PRO A 12 -7.52 9.10 -9.72
N SER A 13 -8.63 9.37 -9.05
CA SER A 13 -9.73 10.18 -9.56
C SER A 13 -10.55 10.74 -8.42
N GLN A 14 -11.49 11.64 -8.70
CA GLN A 14 -12.42 12.18 -7.69
C GLN A 14 -13.15 11.10 -6.89
N LYS A 15 -13.51 9.98 -7.54
CA LYS A 15 -14.21 8.87 -6.89
C LYS A 15 -13.28 7.91 -6.15
N LYS A 16 -12.00 7.87 -6.51
CA LYS A 16 -11.00 6.94 -5.97
C LYS A 16 -9.63 7.63 -5.84
N PRO A 17 -9.46 8.57 -4.90
CA PRO A 17 -8.17 9.23 -4.68
C PRO A 17 -7.11 8.26 -4.13
N ILE A 18 -5.85 8.67 -4.17
CA ILE A 18 -4.83 8.17 -3.26
C ILE A 18 -5.09 8.82 -1.90
N THR A 19 -5.19 8.03 -0.83
CA THR A 19 -5.45 8.55 0.51
C THR A 19 -4.18 8.54 1.33
N ILE A 20 -3.83 9.66 1.95
CA ILE A 20 -2.61 9.81 2.75
C ILE A 20 -2.99 10.16 4.19
N ALA A 21 -2.66 9.26 5.11
CA ALA A 21 -2.63 9.56 6.53
C ALA A 21 -1.30 10.26 6.86
N VAL A 22 -1.38 11.49 7.36
CA VAL A 22 -0.23 12.26 7.83
C VAL A 22 -0.09 12.03 9.32
N CYS A 23 1.02 11.45 9.73
CA CYS A 23 1.26 11.08 11.13
C CYS A 23 2.51 11.75 11.69
N ASP A 24 2.52 11.94 13.00
CA ASP A 24 3.72 12.21 13.77
C ASP A 24 4.06 11.02 14.66
N PHE A 25 5.31 10.58 14.59
CA PHE A 25 5.88 9.61 15.51
C PHE A 25 6.75 10.31 16.56
N LYS A 26 6.48 9.98 17.83
CA LYS A 26 7.30 10.37 18.99
C LYS A 26 7.62 9.12 19.80
N LYS A 27 8.89 8.93 20.14
CA LYS A 27 9.37 7.71 20.84
C LYS A 27 8.59 7.39 22.12
N SER A 28 8.15 8.41 22.87
CA SER A 28 7.40 8.27 24.12
C SER A 28 5.89 8.09 23.95
N GLN A 29 5.32 8.46 22.79
CA GLN A 29 3.86 8.51 22.58
C GLN A 29 3.40 7.58 21.46
N GLY A 30 4.33 7.00 20.70
CA GLY A 30 4.02 6.20 19.52
C GLY A 30 3.63 7.06 18.32
N LEU A 31 2.80 6.48 17.46
CA LEU A 31 2.32 7.09 16.23
C LEU A 31 0.97 7.78 16.46
N SER A 32 0.83 9.02 16.01
CA SER A 32 -0.45 9.75 16.04
C SER A 32 -0.82 10.24 14.66
N VAL A 33 -2.06 9.98 14.23
CA VAL A 33 -2.61 10.51 12.97
C VAL A 33 -3.04 11.95 13.20
N LEU A 34 -2.51 12.87 12.40
CA LEU A 34 -2.86 14.30 12.46
C LEU A 34 -4.03 14.62 11.54
N LYS A 35 -3.97 14.11 10.31
CA LYS A 35 -5.01 14.30 9.29
C LYS A 35 -4.93 13.20 8.24
N VAL A 36 -6.02 13.06 7.49
CA VAL A 36 -6.09 12.22 6.30
C VAL A 36 -6.45 13.13 5.13
N GLU A 37 -5.65 13.11 4.07
CA GLU A 37 -5.86 13.96 2.91
C GLU A 37 -5.91 13.14 1.61
N PRO A 38 -6.80 13.50 0.67
CA PRO A 38 -6.86 12.87 -0.64
C PRO A 38 -5.90 13.55 -1.63
N ILE A 39 -5.28 12.74 -2.48
CA ILE A 39 -4.57 13.15 -3.68
C ILE A 39 -5.28 12.56 -4.90
N TYR A 40 -5.70 13.41 -5.83
CA TYR A 40 -6.56 13.03 -6.94
C TYR A 40 -5.83 12.71 -8.24
N GLY A 41 -4.50 12.89 -8.28
CA GLY A 41 -3.70 12.69 -9.48
C GLY A 41 -2.28 12.21 -9.17
N LEU A 42 -1.67 11.54 -10.15
CA LEU A 42 -0.30 11.05 -10.02
C LEU A 42 0.74 12.18 -10.01
N LYS A 43 0.42 13.33 -10.63
CA LYS A 43 1.31 14.50 -10.63
C LYS A 43 1.42 15.13 -9.24
N GLU A 44 0.30 15.24 -8.55
CA GLU A 44 0.21 15.70 -7.17
C GLU A 44 0.88 14.70 -6.22
N PHE A 45 0.75 13.40 -6.50
CA PHE A 45 1.45 12.36 -5.75
C PHE A 45 2.97 12.43 -5.93
N ASP A 46 3.45 12.63 -7.16
CA ASP A 46 4.89 12.86 -7.44
C ASP A 46 5.42 14.12 -6.72
N ALA A 47 4.66 15.21 -6.73
CA ALA A 47 5.00 16.41 -5.96
C ALA A 47 5.05 16.13 -4.45
N PHE A 48 4.12 15.32 -3.93
CA PHE A 48 4.13 14.88 -2.54
C PHE A 48 5.39 14.08 -2.20
N LEU A 49 5.82 13.15 -3.07
CA LEU A 49 7.04 12.34 -2.86
C LEU A 49 8.33 13.17 -2.88
N LYS A 50 8.32 14.34 -3.50
CA LYS A 50 9.49 15.25 -3.59
C LYS A 50 9.67 16.15 -2.36
N GLN A 51 8.81 16.03 -1.34
CA GLN A 51 8.96 16.78 -0.09
C GLN A 51 10.30 16.48 0.58
N LYS A 52 10.97 17.53 1.09
CA LYS A 52 12.25 17.39 1.77
C LYS A 52 12.10 16.52 3.03
N GLY A 53 13.01 15.56 3.17
CA GLY A 53 13.08 14.66 4.32
C GLY A 53 13.69 15.31 5.58
N PRO A 54 13.77 14.55 6.70
CA PRO A 54 13.47 13.12 6.78
C PRO A 54 11.99 12.82 7.04
N TRP A 55 11.44 11.87 6.27
CA TRP A 55 10.14 11.27 6.49
C TRP A 55 10.16 9.80 6.06
N PHE A 56 9.23 9.00 6.59
CA PHE A 56 9.03 7.61 6.20
C PHE A 56 7.60 7.41 5.68
N ALA A 57 7.39 6.43 4.80
CA ALA A 57 6.05 6.07 4.36
C ALA A 57 5.86 4.56 4.29
N GLY A 58 4.69 4.09 4.73
CA GLY A 58 4.17 2.77 4.41
C GLY A 58 3.14 2.90 3.28
N VAL A 59 3.31 2.13 2.20
CA VAL A 59 2.48 2.23 1.00
C VAL A 59 1.92 0.87 0.62
N ASN A 60 0.61 0.78 0.37
CA ASN A 60 -0.04 -0.45 -0.09
C ASN A 60 -0.11 -0.54 -1.63
N PHE A 61 1.03 -0.73 -2.29
CA PHE A 61 0.98 -0.91 -3.74
C PHE A 61 0.18 -2.17 -4.10
N PRO A 62 -0.76 -2.11 -5.08
CA PRO A 62 -1.48 -3.28 -5.57
C PRO A 62 -0.55 -4.11 -6.47
N LEU A 63 0.46 -4.75 -5.89
CA LEU A 63 1.44 -5.59 -6.58
C LEU A 63 0.91 -7.00 -6.88
N GLY A 64 -0.41 -7.13 -7.06
CA GLY A 64 -1.05 -8.40 -7.37
C GLY A 64 -0.85 -8.85 -8.82
N GLN A 65 -1.12 -10.12 -9.10
CA GLN A 65 -1.12 -10.64 -10.46
C GLN A 65 -2.14 -9.87 -11.32
N PRO A 66 -1.77 -9.47 -12.56
CA PRO A 66 -2.69 -8.82 -13.48
C PRO A 66 -3.97 -9.64 -13.67
N ASN A 67 -5.11 -8.96 -13.83
CA ASN A 67 -6.43 -9.61 -13.95
C ASN A 67 -6.52 -10.69 -15.03
N ILE A 68 -5.70 -10.63 -16.08
CA ILE A 68 -5.65 -11.67 -17.11
C ILE A 68 -5.17 -13.02 -16.56
N PHE A 69 -4.22 -13.01 -15.61
CA PHE A 69 -3.74 -14.22 -14.95
C PHE A 69 -4.77 -14.73 -13.95
N VAL A 70 -5.35 -13.84 -13.13
CA VAL A 70 -6.41 -14.20 -12.17
C VAL A 70 -7.63 -14.81 -12.85
N LYS A 71 -7.96 -14.37 -14.08
CA LYS A 71 -9.10 -14.90 -14.85
C LYS A 71 -8.79 -16.19 -15.60
N ASN A 72 -7.53 -16.43 -15.95
CA ASN A 72 -7.11 -17.58 -16.74
C ASN A 72 -6.53 -18.72 -15.90
N GLU A 73 -6.20 -18.47 -14.64
CA GLU A 73 -5.91 -19.52 -13.67
C GLU A 73 -7.22 -20.19 -13.25
N SER A 74 -7.33 -21.51 -13.45
CA SER A 74 -8.47 -22.22 -12.91
C SER A 74 -8.40 -22.17 -11.38
N ALA A 75 -9.53 -21.94 -10.71
CA ALA A 75 -9.57 -21.88 -9.24
C ALA A 75 -8.93 -23.13 -8.58
N ARG A 76 -8.94 -24.28 -9.28
CA ARG A 76 -8.28 -25.52 -8.87
C ARG A 76 -6.75 -25.43 -8.87
N GLU A 77 -6.14 -24.78 -9.87
CA GLU A 77 -4.69 -24.61 -9.94
C GLU A 77 -4.18 -23.68 -8.86
N VAL A 78 -4.89 -22.57 -8.61
CA VAL A 78 -4.56 -21.63 -7.51
C VAL A 78 -4.66 -22.32 -6.16
N GLU A 79 -5.72 -23.10 -5.92
CA GLU A 79 -5.90 -23.84 -4.68
C GLU A 79 -4.84 -24.94 -4.48
N GLN A 80 -4.44 -25.63 -5.56
CA GLN A 80 -3.36 -26.63 -5.53
C GLN A 80 -2.00 -25.98 -5.26
N LEU A 81 -1.70 -24.83 -5.90
CA LEU A 81 -0.48 -24.06 -5.64
C LEU A 81 -0.47 -23.58 -4.19
N TYR A 82 -1.56 -22.98 -3.71
CA TYR A 82 -1.65 -22.51 -2.32
C TYR A 82 -1.44 -23.65 -1.32
N LYS A 83 -2.07 -24.82 -1.51
CA LYS A 83 -1.86 -26.01 -0.67
C LYS A 83 -0.43 -26.55 -0.75
N ARG A 84 0.23 -26.45 -1.91
CA ARG A 84 1.62 -26.88 -2.12
C ARG A 84 2.64 -25.97 -1.45
N TYR A 85 2.38 -24.65 -1.39
CA TYR A 85 3.30 -23.66 -0.82
C TYR A 85 3.01 -23.29 0.64
N LYS A 86 1.80 -23.52 1.14
CA LYS A 86 1.43 -23.33 2.57
C LYS A 86 2.36 -24.01 3.59
N PRO A 87 2.96 -25.20 3.32
CA PRO A 87 3.93 -25.80 4.24
C PRO A 87 5.27 -25.06 4.34
N LEU A 88 5.60 -24.18 3.38
CA LEU A 88 6.89 -23.48 3.34
C LEU A 88 6.87 -22.16 4.12
N GLU A 89 5.70 -21.54 4.32
CA GLU A 89 5.57 -20.32 5.15
C GLU A 89 5.66 -20.62 6.66
N ALA A 90 5.41 -21.86 7.08
CA ALA A 90 5.49 -22.28 8.48
C ALA A 90 6.93 -22.51 9.00
N ARG A 91 7.97 -22.22 8.18
CA ARG A 91 9.39 -22.36 8.56
C ARG A 91 10.06 -21.06 9.03
N TRP A 92 9.31 -19.96 9.13
CA TRP A 92 9.81 -18.66 9.61
C TRP A 92 9.00 -18.13 10.80
N VAL A 93 8.81 -18.98 11.81
CA VAL A 93 8.44 -18.57 13.18
C VAL A 93 9.35 -19.31 14.16
#